data_AF-A0AAW6UCB7-F1
#
_entry.id   AF-A0AAW6UCB7-F1
#
_cell.length_a   1.000
_cell.length_b   1.000
_cell.length_c   1.000
_cell.angle_alpha   90.00
_cell.angle_beta   90.00
_cell.angle_gamma   90.00
#
_symmetry.space_group_name_H-M   'P 1'
#
loop_
_entity.id
_entity.type
_entity.pdbx_description
1 polymer ?
#
loop_
_entity_poly.entity_id
_entity_poly.type
_entity_poly.pdbx_seq_one_letter_code
_entity_poly.pdbx_strand_id
1 'polypeptide(L)'
;MRKYYMFYIIFSFIFLTTIYVFTIAQESNKRSLALFNEIMVDAVETNDLEKFIKYQSVAYQKLDQINTTEYSFHVYHVIAFSEGGYINQFSIFTVPQQEVDYALDVNDESDLTSILIINEDNNSIIFDSNTRTGYKDRALSYGIKLFGFYYFVDEFDQSYDLSVTLKDYHGNVILNESIIFEYIEYNPDGGSLSLGYSSDELEEMLDLNTYVRPALARNITIFLVFDITIGATIHFLIKRKKR
;
A
#
# COMPACT_ATOMS: atom_id res chain seq x y z
N MET A 1 15.70 48.36 16.21
CA MET A 1 16.59 47.20 16.45
C MET A 1 15.85 46.08 17.17
N ARG A 2 15.28 46.30 18.37
CA ARG A 2 14.55 45.26 19.13
C ARG A 2 13.41 44.56 18.37
N LYS A 3 12.58 45.32 17.63
CA LYS A 3 11.49 44.77 16.80
C LYS A 3 11.98 43.87 15.65
N TYR A 4 13.11 44.20 15.02
CA TYR A 4 13.67 43.40 13.92
C TYR A 4 14.28 42.09 14.42
N TYR A 5 15.00 42.11 15.55
CA TYR A 5 15.49 40.89 16.18
C TYR A 5 14.34 39.99 16.63
N MET A 6 13.28 40.56 17.20
CA MET A 6 12.09 39.82 17.59
C MET A 6 11.42 39.17 16.37
N PHE A 7 11.28 39.90 15.26
CA PHE A 7 10.69 39.36 14.03
C PHE A 7 11.56 38.23 13.44
N TYR A 8 12.87 38.43 13.40
CA TYR A 8 13.83 37.41 12.95
C TYR A 8 13.71 36.13 13.79
N ILE A 9 13.75 36.22 15.12
CA ILE A 9 13.65 35.05 16.01
C ILE A 9 12.33 34.29 15.81
N ILE A 10 11.21 35.02 15.67
CA ILE A 10 9.90 34.40 15.42
C ILE A 10 9.92 33.66 14.08
N PHE A 11 10.45 34.28 13.02
CA PHE A 11 10.54 33.64 11.71
C PHE A 11 11.47 32.42 11.73
N SER A 12 12.65 32.52 12.34
CA SER A 12 13.58 31.39 12.49
C SER A 12 12.94 30.22 13.24
N PHE A 13 12.15 30.51 14.30
CA PHE A 13 11.42 29.47 15.02
C PHE A 13 10.36 28.80 14.15
N ILE A 14 9.56 29.58 13.41
CA ILE A 14 8.57 29.04 12.47
C ILE A 14 9.26 28.14 11.42
N PHE A 15 10.34 28.60 10.81
CA PHE A 15 11.10 27.82 9.83
C PHE A 15 11.69 26.54 10.43
N LEU A 16 12.21 26.60 11.66
CA LEU A 16 12.70 25.40 12.36
C LEU A 16 11.57 24.38 12.56
N THR A 17 10.40 24.82 13.01
CA THR A 17 9.22 23.95 13.17
C THR A 17 8.79 23.36 11.83
N THR A 18 8.78 24.16 10.75
CA THR A 18 8.48 23.68 9.40
C THR A 18 9.46 22.59 8.98
N ILE A 19 10.77 22.82 9.09
CA ILE A 19 11.80 21.85 8.71
C ILE A 19 11.66 20.56 9.53
N TYR A 20 11.38 20.68 10.83
CA TYR A 20 11.14 19.52 11.70
C TYR A 20 9.96 18.68 11.20
N VAL A 21 8.78 19.29 11.00
CA VAL A 21 7.56 18.59 10.58
C VAL A 21 7.73 17.98 9.18
N PHE A 22 8.27 18.73 8.23
CA PHE A 22 8.48 18.23 6.87
C PHE A 22 9.49 17.09 6.83
N THR A 23 10.57 17.15 7.62
CA THR A 23 11.55 16.06 7.68
C THR A 23 10.92 14.78 8.23
N ILE A 24 10.12 14.88 9.30
CA ILE A 24 9.41 13.72 9.85
C ILE A 24 8.47 13.14 8.80
N ALA A 25 7.59 13.96 8.21
CA ALA A 25 6.62 13.48 7.23
C ALA A 25 7.30 12.81 6.02
N GLN A 26 8.36 13.43 5.49
CA GLN A 26 9.06 12.91 4.32
C GLN A 26 9.77 11.58 4.61
N GLU A 27 10.53 11.50 5.70
CA GLU A 27 11.29 10.29 6.02
C GLU A 27 10.38 9.15 6.50
N SER A 28 9.30 9.45 7.23
CA SER A 28 8.29 8.45 7.58
C SER A 28 7.61 7.87 6.34
N ASN A 29 7.19 8.71 5.39
CA ASN A 29 6.58 8.25 4.13
C ASN A 29 7.57 7.40 3.32
N LYS A 30 8.84 7.84 3.23
CA LYS A 30 9.88 7.10 2.54
C LYS A 30 10.11 5.72 3.17
N ARG A 31 10.14 5.64 4.50
CA ARG A 31 10.31 4.37 5.20
C ARG A 31 9.10 3.47 5.07
N SER A 32 7.89 4.01 5.14
CA SER A 32 6.65 3.26 4.88
C SER A 32 6.64 2.65 3.48
N LEU A 33 7.03 3.42 2.46
CA LEU A 33 7.15 2.90 1.08
C LEU A 33 8.25 1.84 0.97
N ALA A 34 9.39 2.03 1.64
CA ALA A 34 10.46 1.04 1.65
C ALA A 34 10.01 -0.28 2.30
N LEU A 35 9.33 -0.20 3.45
CA LEU A 35 8.79 -1.37 4.13
C LEU A 35 7.74 -2.10 3.28
N PHE A 36 6.83 -1.36 2.62
CA PHE A 36 5.88 -1.94 1.69
C PHE A 36 6.58 -2.71 0.57
N ASN A 37 7.61 -2.12 -0.05
CA ASN A 37 8.39 -2.78 -1.10
C ASN A 37 9.15 -4.00 -0.57
N GLU A 38 9.73 -3.93 0.64
CA GLU A 38 10.41 -5.06 1.30
C GLU A 38 9.44 -6.24 1.47
N ILE A 39 8.22 -5.99 1.99
CA ILE A 39 7.20 -7.01 2.18
C ILE A 39 6.73 -7.60 0.85
N MET A 40 6.53 -6.75 -0.15
CA MET A 40 6.08 -7.16 -1.48
C MET A 40 7.12 -8.03 -2.21
N VAL A 41 8.40 -7.64 -2.17
CA VAL A 41 9.49 -8.43 -2.77
C VAL A 41 9.60 -9.79 -2.09
N ASP A 42 9.57 -9.82 -0.75
CA ASP A 42 9.57 -11.08 0.01
C ASP A 42 8.39 -11.98 -0.40
N ALA A 43 7.21 -11.40 -0.60
CA ALA A 43 6.02 -12.13 -0.99
C ALA A 43 6.14 -12.80 -2.37
N VAL A 44 6.79 -12.15 -3.34
CA VAL A 44 7.07 -12.71 -4.67
C VAL A 44 8.16 -13.77 -4.60
N GLU A 45 9.29 -13.47 -3.92
CA GLU A 45 10.45 -14.36 -3.86
C GLU A 45 10.14 -15.67 -3.13
N THR A 46 9.31 -15.61 -2.09
CA THR A 46 8.90 -16.79 -1.30
C THR A 46 7.64 -17.45 -1.82
N ASN A 47 6.91 -16.78 -2.72
CA ASN A 47 5.54 -17.14 -3.12
C ASN A 47 4.61 -17.34 -1.91
N ASP A 48 4.76 -16.49 -0.89
CA ASP A 48 3.93 -16.45 0.31
C ASP A 48 3.46 -15.02 0.58
N LEU A 49 2.17 -14.78 0.34
CA LEU A 49 1.57 -13.46 0.49
C LEU A 49 1.14 -13.16 1.94
N GLU A 50 1.36 -14.06 2.90
CA GLU A 50 0.83 -13.90 4.26
C GLU A 50 1.24 -12.56 4.90
N LYS A 51 2.52 -12.19 4.85
CA LYS A 51 2.99 -10.91 5.40
C LYS A 51 2.38 -9.71 4.68
N PHE A 52 2.20 -9.82 3.36
CA PHE A 52 1.62 -8.76 2.54
C PHE A 52 0.14 -8.54 2.87
N ILE A 53 -0.62 -9.62 3.07
CA ILE A 53 -2.02 -9.55 3.51
C ILE A 53 -2.11 -9.02 4.93
N LYS A 54 -1.29 -9.56 5.85
CA LYS A 54 -1.23 -9.10 7.25
C LYS A 54 -0.95 -7.59 7.35
N TYR A 55 -0.15 -7.04 6.43
CA TYR A 55 0.14 -5.61 6.33
C TYR A 55 -1.04 -4.73 5.91
N GLN A 56 -2.00 -5.27 5.15
CA GLN A 56 -3.10 -4.48 4.59
C GLN A 56 -4.47 -4.78 5.22
N SER A 57 -4.56 -5.82 6.02
CA SER A 57 -5.81 -6.28 6.63
C SER A 57 -5.96 -5.83 8.09
N VAL A 58 -7.21 -5.72 8.57
CA VAL A 58 -7.50 -5.77 10.01
C VAL A 58 -7.41 -7.20 10.50
N ALA A 59 -8.03 -8.11 9.75
CA ALA A 59 -7.97 -9.54 9.95
C ALA A 59 -8.12 -10.25 8.61
N TYR A 60 -7.69 -11.49 8.51
CA TYR A 60 -7.76 -12.27 7.27
C TYR A 60 -7.85 -13.76 7.55
N GLN A 61 -8.29 -14.50 6.54
CA GLN A 61 -8.21 -15.94 6.45
C GLN A 61 -7.83 -16.32 5.02
N LYS A 62 -6.90 -17.26 4.89
CA LYS A 62 -6.60 -17.87 3.60
C LYS A 62 -7.71 -18.86 3.27
N LEU A 63 -8.37 -18.68 2.13
CA LEU A 63 -9.41 -19.57 1.64
C LEU A 63 -8.79 -20.72 0.85
N ASP A 64 -7.88 -20.41 -0.06
CA ASP A 64 -7.23 -21.42 -0.90
C ASP A 64 -5.85 -20.97 -1.43
N GLN A 65 -5.08 -21.94 -1.91
CA GLN A 65 -3.92 -21.74 -2.76
C GLN A 65 -3.89 -22.76 -3.88
N ILE A 66 -4.10 -22.29 -5.10
CA ILE A 66 -4.07 -23.12 -6.31
C ILE A 66 -2.76 -22.87 -7.05
N ASN A 67 -2.04 -23.94 -7.39
CA ASN A 67 -0.80 -23.83 -8.16
C ASN A 67 -0.98 -24.50 -9.52
N THR A 68 -0.70 -23.78 -10.58
CA THR A 68 -0.55 -24.32 -11.94
C THR A 68 0.93 -24.34 -12.32
N THR A 69 1.23 -24.72 -13.56
CA THR A 69 2.60 -24.66 -14.08
C THR A 69 3.11 -23.23 -14.21
N GLU A 70 2.22 -22.28 -14.55
CA GLU A 70 2.62 -20.92 -14.90
C GLU A 70 2.34 -19.91 -13.77
N TYR A 71 1.36 -20.20 -12.92
CA TYR A 71 0.87 -19.25 -11.92
C TYR A 71 0.60 -19.92 -10.57
N SER A 72 0.76 -19.15 -9.50
CA SER A 72 0.27 -19.45 -8.15
C SER A 72 -0.84 -18.46 -7.82
N PHE A 73 -1.99 -19.00 -7.45
CA PHE A 73 -3.18 -18.23 -7.08
C PHE A 73 -3.37 -18.33 -5.57
N HIS A 74 -3.42 -17.19 -4.89
CA HIS A 74 -3.67 -17.13 -3.46
C HIS A 74 -4.98 -16.40 -3.22
N VAL A 75 -5.89 -17.06 -2.51
CA VAL A 75 -7.24 -16.56 -2.27
C VAL A 75 -7.42 -16.29 -0.79
N TYR A 76 -7.86 -15.08 -0.47
CA TYR A 76 -8.04 -14.60 0.90
C TYR A 76 -9.41 -13.99 1.09
N HIS A 77 -9.96 -14.24 2.27
CA HIS A 77 -11.01 -13.43 2.86
C HIS A 77 -10.33 -12.42 3.79
N VAL A 78 -10.51 -11.14 3.48
CA VAL A 78 -9.93 -10.04 4.23
C VAL A 78 -11.04 -9.24 4.90
N ILE A 79 -10.83 -8.89 6.17
CA ILE A 79 -11.60 -7.88 6.86
C ILE A 79 -10.83 -6.56 6.78
N ALA A 80 -11.44 -5.57 6.16
CA ALA A 80 -10.92 -4.20 6.09
C ALA A 80 -11.80 -3.25 6.91
N PHE A 81 -11.26 -2.09 7.28
CA PHE A 81 -12.01 -1.03 7.93
C PHE A 81 -12.23 0.11 6.93
N SER A 82 -13.48 0.36 6.56
CA SER A 82 -13.87 1.38 5.59
C SER A 82 -15.11 2.13 6.07
N GLU A 83 -15.17 3.44 5.85
CA GLU A 83 -16.31 4.31 6.19
C GLU A 83 -16.85 4.19 7.64
N GLY A 84 -16.00 3.77 8.59
CA GLY A 84 -16.38 3.60 9.99
C GLY A 84 -16.94 2.23 10.36
N GLY A 85 -16.90 1.25 9.46
CA GLY A 85 -17.33 -0.13 9.68
C GLY A 85 -16.34 -1.17 9.17
N TYR A 86 -16.53 -2.41 9.59
CA TYR A 86 -15.80 -3.56 9.05
C TYR A 86 -16.50 -4.07 7.81
N ILE A 87 -15.72 -4.31 6.75
CA ILE A 87 -16.18 -4.84 5.48
C ILE A 87 -15.49 -6.16 5.17
N ASN A 88 -16.22 -7.05 4.53
CA ASN A 88 -15.73 -8.35 4.08
C ASN A 88 -15.27 -8.22 2.63
N GLN A 89 -14.02 -8.57 2.37
CA GLN A 89 -13.40 -8.48 1.05
C GLN A 89 -12.94 -9.85 0.58
N PHE A 90 -13.33 -10.20 -0.64
CA PHE A 90 -12.74 -11.31 -1.37
C PHE A 90 -11.51 -10.79 -2.12
N SER A 91 -10.36 -11.44 -1.94
CA SER A 91 -9.12 -11.08 -2.59
C SER A 91 -8.49 -12.29 -3.27
N ILE A 92 -8.09 -12.14 -4.53
CA ILE A 92 -7.35 -13.16 -5.27
C ILE A 92 -6.12 -12.56 -5.91
N PHE A 93 -4.97 -13.18 -5.65
CA PHE A 93 -3.66 -12.76 -6.11
C PHE A 93 -3.13 -13.78 -7.11
N THR A 94 -2.57 -13.30 -8.21
CA THR A 94 -1.97 -14.15 -9.24
C THR A 94 -0.47 -13.84 -9.35
N VAL A 95 0.35 -14.79 -8.95
CA VAL A 95 1.82 -14.69 -8.93
C VAL A 95 2.38 -15.60 -10.03
N PRO A 96 3.10 -15.08 -11.03
CA PRO A 96 3.77 -15.92 -12.03
C PRO A 96 4.86 -16.79 -11.38
N GLN A 97 4.92 -18.06 -11.76
CA GLN A 97 5.98 -19.01 -11.36
C GLN A 97 7.11 -19.10 -12.38
N GLN A 98 6.88 -18.62 -13.60
CA GLN A 98 7.86 -18.55 -14.68
C GLN A 98 7.69 -17.22 -15.45
N GLU A 99 8.54 -16.99 -16.44
CA GLU A 99 8.39 -15.85 -17.34
C GLU A 99 7.11 -16.00 -18.16
N VAL A 100 6.23 -14.99 -18.06
CA VAL A 100 4.94 -14.91 -18.76
C VAL A 100 4.83 -13.55 -19.43
N ASP A 101 3.96 -13.44 -20.44
CA ASP A 101 3.64 -12.15 -21.04
C ASP A 101 2.73 -11.34 -20.11
N TYR A 102 3.02 -10.04 -19.99
CA TYR A 102 2.25 -9.09 -19.20
C TYR A 102 2.40 -7.67 -19.76
N ALA A 103 1.46 -6.80 -19.40
CA ALA A 103 1.44 -5.41 -19.85
C ALA A 103 2.62 -4.61 -19.29
N LEU A 104 3.20 -3.76 -20.13
CA LEU A 104 4.28 -2.85 -19.73
C LEU A 104 3.80 -1.42 -19.43
N ASP A 105 2.55 -1.10 -19.68
CA ASP A 105 1.89 0.18 -19.37
C ASP A 105 0.48 -0.10 -18.83
N VAL A 106 -0.04 0.79 -17.98
CA VAL A 106 -1.39 0.64 -17.41
C VAL A 106 -2.51 0.77 -18.46
N ASN A 107 -2.21 1.34 -19.63
CA ASN A 107 -3.13 1.50 -20.74
C ASN A 107 -2.78 0.59 -21.93
N ASP A 108 -2.07 -0.52 -21.71
CA ASP A 108 -1.82 -1.50 -22.77
C ASP A 108 -3.14 -2.11 -23.24
N GLU A 109 -3.62 -1.68 -24.41
CA GLU A 109 -4.87 -2.16 -25.03
C GLU A 109 -4.80 -3.63 -25.46
N SER A 110 -3.60 -4.22 -25.49
CA SER A 110 -3.41 -5.63 -25.84
C SER A 110 -3.64 -6.57 -24.67
N ASP A 111 -3.72 -6.05 -23.44
CA ASP A 111 -3.92 -6.85 -22.24
C ASP A 111 -5.37 -7.35 -22.14
N LEU A 112 -5.54 -8.68 -22.23
CA LEU A 112 -6.84 -9.35 -22.09
C LEU A 112 -7.05 -9.98 -20.69
N THR A 113 -6.15 -9.68 -19.75
CA THR A 113 -6.22 -10.17 -18.36
C THR A 113 -7.54 -9.74 -17.73
N SER A 114 -8.28 -10.70 -17.21
CA SER A 114 -9.58 -10.45 -16.61
C SER A 114 -9.97 -11.52 -15.60
N ILE A 115 -10.86 -11.14 -14.69
CA ILE A 115 -11.55 -12.03 -13.78
C ILE A 115 -13.07 -11.89 -13.96
N LEU A 116 -13.75 -13.03 -13.85
CA LEU A 116 -15.19 -13.16 -13.76
C LEU A 116 -15.52 -14.02 -12.55
N ILE A 117 -16.38 -13.51 -11.67
CA ILE A 117 -16.89 -14.20 -10.49
C ILE A 117 -18.41 -14.30 -10.60
N ILE A 118 -18.93 -15.52 -10.57
CA ILE A 118 -20.35 -15.84 -10.68
C ILE A 118 -20.80 -16.54 -9.40
N ASN A 119 -22.03 -16.25 -8.95
CA ASN A 119 -22.69 -17.04 -7.92
C ASN A 119 -23.18 -18.37 -8.52
N GLU A 120 -22.69 -19.51 -8.03
CA GLU A 120 -23.08 -20.83 -8.52
C GLU A 120 -24.56 -21.16 -8.29
N ASP A 121 -25.17 -20.63 -7.23
CA ASP A 121 -26.56 -20.93 -6.87
C ASP A 121 -27.56 -20.42 -7.92
N ASN A 122 -27.27 -19.28 -8.54
CA ASN A 122 -28.21 -18.58 -9.40
C ASN A 122 -27.62 -18.07 -10.73
N ASN A 123 -26.35 -18.35 -11.01
CA ASN A 123 -25.59 -17.91 -12.18
C ASN A 123 -25.57 -16.39 -12.39
N SER A 124 -25.73 -15.60 -11.33
CA SER A 124 -25.60 -14.14 -11.41
C SER A 124 -24.13 -13.71 -11.36
N ILE A 125 -23.78 -12.68 -12.13
CA ILE A 125 -22.44 -12.10 -12.10
C ILE A 125 -22.31 -11.27 -10.81
N ILE A 126 -21.38 -11.65 -9.95
CA ILE A 126 -21.01 -10.90 -8.75
C ILE A 126 -19.97 -9.83 -9.13
N PHE A 127 -18.94 -10.24 -9.86
CA PHE A 127 -17.84 -9.36 -10.25
C PHE A 127 -17.36 -9.67 -11.68
N ASP A 128 -17.16 -8.63 -12.47
CA ASP A 128 -16.50 -8.71 -13.77
C ASP A 128 -15.60 -7.50 -13.95
N SER A 129 -14.30 -7.75 -14.00
CA SER A 129 -13.28 -6.72 -14.20
C SER A 129 -13.45 -5.90 -15.48
N ASN A 130 -14.07 -6.46 -16.53
CA ASN A 130 -14.28 -5.76 -17.80
C ASN A 130 -15.36 -4.67 -17.69
N THR A 131 -16.25 -4.77 -16.70
CA THR A 131 -17.37 -3.84 -16.52
C THR A 131 -17.23 -3.01 -15.24
N ARG A 132 -16.46 -3.49 -14.26
CA ARG A 132 -16.28 -2.83 -12.95
C ARG A 132 -15.48 -1.53 -13.09
N THR A 133 -16.05 -0.45 -12.57
CA THR A 133 -15.36 0.83 -12.42
C THR A 133 -14.07 0.65 -11.63
N GLY A 134 -12.96 1.19 -12.15
CA GLY A 134 -11.64 1.07 -11.54
C GLY A 134 -10.75 -0.02 -12.16
N TYR A 135 -11.36 -1.05 -12.77
CA TYR A 135 -10.67 -2.11 -13.51
C TYR A 135 -10.85 -1.97 -15.03
N LYS A 136 -12.05 -1.54 -15.44
CA LYS A 136 -12.38 -1.33 -16.84
C LYS A 136 -11.35 -0.42 -17.55
N ASP A 137 -11.01 -0.81 -18.78
CA ASP A 137 -10.08 -0.12 -19.67
C ASP A 137 -8.66 0.03 -19.11
N ARG A 138 -8.25 -0.84 -18.17
CA ARG A 138 -6.89 -0.89 -17.62
C ARG A 138 -6.26 -2.24 -17.90
N ALA A 139 -4.95 -2.21 -18.14
CA ALA A 139 -4.13 -3.40 -18.25
C ALA A 139 -3.85 -3.97 -16.84
N LEU A 140 -4.54 -5.06 -16.49
CA LEU A 140 -4.53 -5.64 -15.16
C LEU A 140 -3.24 -6.43 -14.87
N SER A 141 -2.66 -7.05 -15.89
CA SER A 141 -1.37 -7.75 -15.76
C SER A 141 -0.19 -6.80 -15.54
N TYR A 142 -0.37 -5.48 -15.72
CA TYR A 142 0.64 -4.47 -15.39
C TYR A 142 1.09 -4.53 -13.92
N GLY A 143 0.27 -5.10 -13.04
CA GLY A 143 0.65 -5.42 -11.67
C GLY A 143 1.93 -6.27 -11.59
N ILE A 144 2.14 -7.21 -12.52
CA ILE A 144 3.36 -8.04 -12.56
C ILE A 144 4.61 -7.17 -12.73
N LYS A 145 4.55 -6.14 -13.58
CA LYS A 145 5.66 -5.21 -13.77
C LYS A 145 5.98 -4.41 -12.50
N LEU A 146 4.95 -3.98 -11.80
CA LEU A 146 5.07 -3.10 -10.64
C LEU A 146 5.46 -3.87 -9.38
N PHE A 147 4.84 -5.02 -9.18
CA PHE A 147 4.80 -5.70 -7.89
C PHE A 147 5.23 -7.16 -7.97
N GLY A 148 5.43 -7.71 -9.17
CA GLY A 148 5.69 -9.14 -9.39
C GLY A 148 4.43 -10.02 -9.39
N PHE A 149 3.25 -9.45 -9.15
CA PHE A 149 1.95 -10.11 -9.21
C PHE A 149 0.84 -9.09 -9.52
N TYR A 150 -0.33 -9.57 -9.93
CA TYR A 150 -1.55 -8.75 -9.94
C TYR A 150 -2.60 -9.34 -9.03
N TYR A 151 -3.62 -8.56 -8.69
CA TYR A 151 -4.66 -8.99 -7.76
C TYR A 151 -6.00 -8.31 -8.03
N PHE A 152 -7.06 -8.97 -7.57
CA PHE A 152 -8.41 -8.45 -7.58
C PHE A 152 -8.96 -8.45 -6.15
N VAL A 153 -9.61 -7.35 -5.78
CA VAL A 153 -10.34 -7.22 -4.51
C VAL A 153 -11.72 -6.68 -4.79
N ASP A 154 -12.73 -7.29 -4.17
CA ASP A 154 -14.08 -6.74 -4.13
C ASP A 154 -14.76 -7.00 -2.78
N GLU A 155 -15.74 -6.16 -2.45
CA GLU A 155 -16.48 -6.21 -1.20
C GLU A 155 -17.72 -7.11 -1.35
N PHE A 156 -17.88 -8.08 -0.46
CA PHE A 156 -19.03 -8.98 -0.42
C PHE A 156 -19.82 -8.76 0.86
N ASP A 157 -21.15 -8.67 0.73
CA ASP A 157 -22.10 -8.36 1.78
C ASP A 157 -22.85 -9.59 2.32
N GLN A 158 -22.62 -10.75 1.73
CA GLN A 158 -23.21 -12.04 2.12
C GLN A 158 -22.32 -13.20 1.68
N SER A 159 -22.66 -14.40 2.14
CA SER A 159 -21.97 -15.63 1.73
C SER A 159 -22.33 -16.01 0.30
N TYR A 160 -21.37 -16.61 -0.40
CA TYR A 160 -21.53 -17.04 -1.78
C TYR A 160 -20.79 -18.35 -2.02
N ASP A 161 -21.35 -19.18 -2.91
CA ASP A 161 -20.60 -20.20 -3.63
C ASP A 161 -20.15 -19.59 -4.97
N LEU A 162 -18.86 -19.44 -5.17
CA LEU A 162 -18.28 -18.63 -6.24
C LEU A 162 -17.67 -19.51 -7.31
N SER A 163 -18.10 -19.34 -8.56
CA SER A 163 -17.32 -19.80 -9.72
C SER A 163 -16.40 -18.67 -10.17
N VAL A 164 -15.09 -18.88 -10.02
CA VAL A 164 -14.05 -17.90 -10.33
C VAL A 164 -13.29 -18.31 -11.58
N THR A 165 -13.39 -17.50 -12.64
CA THR A 165 -12.62 -17.66 -13.88
C THR A 165 -11.62 -16.52 -14.04
N LEU A 166 -10.33 -16.86 -14.23
CA LEU A 166 -9.27 -15.90 -14.56
C LEU A 166 -8.71 -16.14 -15.95
N LYS A 167 -8.37 -15.04 -16.63
CA LYS A 167 -7.67 -15.04 -17.90
C LYS A 167 -6.34 -14.29 -17.81
N ASP A 168 -5.36 -14.75 -18.58
CA ASP A 168 -4.05 -14.11 -18.73
C ASP A 168 -4.06 -12.96 -19.76
N TYR A 169 -2.87 -12.41 -20.02
CA TYR A 169 -2.62 -11.34 -21.00
C TYR A 169 -3.16 -11.66 -22.40
N HIS A 170 -3.13 -12.92 -22.82
CA HIS A 170 -3.60 -13.37 -24.14
C HIS A 170 -5.08 -13.79 -24.14
N GLY A 171 -5.76 -13.72 -23.00
CA GLY A 171 -7.15 -14.10 -22.84
C GLY A 171 -7.37 -15.61 -22.65
N ASN A 172 -6.31 -16.38 -22.41
CA ASN A 172 -6.41 -17.80 -22.09
C ASN A 172 -6.88 -17.98 -20.65
N VAL A 173 -7.74 -18.97 -20.41
CA VAL A 173 -8.19 -19.27 -19.04
C VAL A 173 -7.05 -19.94 -18.28
N ILE A 174 -6.65 -19.34 -17.16
CA ILE A 174 -5.56 -19.81 -16.30
C ILE A 174 -6.04 -20.30 -14.93
N LEU A 175 -7.27 -19.95 -14.54
CA LEU A 175 -7.96 -20.49 -13.37
C LEU A 175 -9.44 -20.63 -13.69
N ASN A 176 -10.04 -21.74 -13.25
CA ASN A 176 -11.48 -21.93 -13.22
C ASN A 176 -11.83 -22.84 -12.05
N GLU A 177 -12.18 -22.24 -10.91
CA GLU A 177 -12.37 -22.97 -9.64
C GLU A 177 -13.63 -22.50 -8.92
N SER A 178 -14.19 -23.40 -8.11
CA SER A 178 -15.30 -23.12 -7.21
C SER A 178 -14.76 -22.79 -5.81
N ILE A 179 -15.16 -21.65 -5.24
CA ILE A 179 -14.67 -21.14 -3.96
C ILE A 179 -15.84 -20.77 -3.07
N ILE A 180 -15.87 -21.34 -1.87
CA ILE A 180 -16.86 -20.98 -0.86
C ILE A 180 -16.39 -19.73 -0.12
N PHE A 181 -17.19 -18.68 -0.15
CA PHE A 181 -16.99 -17.47 0.63
C PHE A 181 -18.06 -17.36 1.70
N GLU A 182 -17.65 -17.37 2.97
CA GLU A 182 -18.55 -17.21 4.10
C GLU A 182 -18.45 -15.78 4.63
N TYR A 183 -19.55 -15.04 4.61
CA TYR A 183 -19.59 -13.71 5.20
C TYR A 183 -19.42 -13.79 6.71
N ILE A 184 -18.55 -12.93 7.26
CA ILE A 184 -18.25 -12.89 8.69
C ILE A 184 -18.70 -11.54 9.26
N GLU A 185 -19.60 -11.58 10.24
CA GLU A 185 -19.85 -10.42 11.10
C GLU A 185 -18.68 -10.28 12.08
N TYR A 186 -17.70 -9.46 11.71
CA TYR A 186 -16.44 -9.37 12.43
C TYR A 186 -16.60 -8.67 13.80
N ASN A 187 -16.07 -9.31 14.84
CA ASN A 187 -15.91 -8.75 16.17
C ASN A 187 -14.41 -8.75 16.56
N PRO A 188 -13.80 -7.58 16.82
CA PRO A 188 -12.39 -7.47 17.22
C PRO A 188 -12.02 -8.30 18.46
N ASP A 189 -12.98 -8.52 19.37
CA ASP A 189 -12.72 -9.14 20.67
C ASP A 189 -12.92 -10.67 20.69
N GLY A 190 -13.26 -11.31 19.55
CA GLY A 190 -13.69 -12.71 19.58
C GLY A 190 -13.79 -13.46 18.25
N GLY A 191 -12.83 -13.29 17.33
CA GLY A 191 -12.81 -13.98 16.03
C GLY A 191 -11.85 -15.17 15.92
N SER A 192 -12.07 -16.01 14.91
CA SER A 192 -11.16 -17.10 14.49
C SER A 192 -10.19 -16.69 13.37
N LEU A 193 -10.29 -15.46 12.89
CA LEU A 193 -9.45 -14.93 11.81
C LEU A 193 -8.05 -14.61 12.33
N SER A 194 -7.05 -14.74 11.46
CA SER A 194 -5.71 -14.21 11.71
C SER A 194 -5.78 -12.70 11.75
N LEU A 195 -5.10 -12.07 12.70
CA LEU A 195 -5.07 -10.62 12.81
C LEU A 195 -3.99 -10.02 11.89
N GLY A 196 -4.30 -8.83 11.37
CA GLY A 196 -3.32 -7.94 10.76
C GLY A 196 -2.21 -7.54 11.74
N TYR A 197 -1.22 -6.78 11.26
CA TYR A 197 -0.24 -6.21 12.18
C TYR A 197 -0.89 -5.18 13.11
N SER A 198 -0.60 -5.31 14.40
CA SER A 198 -0.92 -4.30 15.39
C SER A 198 -0.12 -3.01 15.15
N SER A 199 -0.59 -1.90 15.72
CA SER A 199 0.13 -0.62 15.68
C SER A 199 1.57 -0.74 16.23
N ASP A 200 1.76 -1.55 17.29
CA ASP A 200 3.06 -1.74 17.92
C ASP A 200 4.02 -2.54 17.00
N GLU A 201 3.52 -3.61 16.36
CA GLU A 201 4.29 -4.37 15.36
C GLU A 201 4.66 -3.48 14.17
N LEU A 202 3.73 -2.65 13.67
CA LEU A 202 4.01 -1.72 12.57
C LEU A 202 5.04 -0.66 12.97
N GLU A 203 4.97 -0.13 14.19
CA GLU A 203 5.96 0.84 14.69
C GLU A 203 7.36 0.22 14.78
N GLU A 204 7.46 -1.03 15.25
CA GLU A 204 8.72 -1.77 15.30
C GLU A 204 9.28 -2.04 13.90
N MET A 205 8.44 -2.47 12.94
CA MET A 205 8.86 -2.73 11.56
C MET A 205 9.28 -1.46 10.81
N LEU A 206 8.61 -0.33 11.08
CA LEU A 206 8.99 0.96 10.51
C LEU A 206 10.32 1.45 11.08
N ASP A 207 10.60 1.21 12.37
CA ASP A 207 11.79 1.67 13.09
C ASP A 207 12.12 3.14 12.79
N LEU A 208 11.10 4.00 12.89
CA LEU A 208 11.21 5.40 12.48
C LEU A 208 12.32 6.15 13.21
N ASN A 209 12.65 5.75 14.44
CA ASN A 209 13.72 6.40 15.19
C ASN A 209 15.09 6.23 14.50
N THR A 210 15.40 5.02 14.01
CA THR A 210 16.67 4.75 13.33
C THR A 210 16.79 5.52 12.02
N TYR A 211 15.69 5.68 11.27
CA TYR A 211 15.72 6.31 9.95
C TYR A 211 15.48 7.84 9.97
N VAL A 212 14.57 8.32 10.81
CA VAL A 212 14.16 9.74 10.85
C VAL A 212 15.14 10.58 11.67
N ARG A 213 15.67 10.05 12.78
CA ARG A 213 16.53 10.83 13.69
C ARG A 213 17.83 11.35 13.04
N PRO A 214 18.56 10.56 12.24
CA PRO A 214 19.75 11.07 11.54
C PRO A 214 19.40 12.17 10.53
N ALA A 215 18.29 12.03 9.81
CA ALA A 215 17.82 13.02 8.85
C ALA A 215 17.40 14.33 9.54
N LEU A 216 16.69 14.22 10.67
CA LEU A 216 16.36 15.37 11.52
C LEU A 216 17.62 16.09 12.00
N ALA A 217 18.58 15.36 12.56
CA ALA A 217 19.83 15.93 13.04
C ALA A 217 20.57 16.68 11.92
N ARG A 218 20.65 16.07 10.73
CA ARG A 218 21.26 16.70 9.55
C ARG A 218 20.53 17.97 9.14
N ASN A 219 19.21 17.90 8.91
CA ASN A 219 18.44 19.01 8.36
C ASN A 219 18.35 20.18 9.33
N ILE A 220 18.19 19.91 10.64
CA ILE A 220 18.21 20.94 11.68
C ILE A 220 19.60 21.57 11.77
N THR A 221 20.67 20.78 11.71
CA THR A 221 22.05 21.32 11.74
C THR A 221 22.30 22.25 10.56
N ILE A 222 21.91 21.83 9.34
CA ILE A 222 22.01 22.66 8.13
C ILE A 222 21.25 23.96 8.33
N PHE A 223 20.00 23.89 8.80
CA PHE A 223 19.19 25.07 9.07
C PHE A 223 19.86 26.02 10.07
N LEU A 224 20.35 25.51 11.22
CA LEU A 224 20.98 26.34 12.25
C LEU A 224 22.23 27.05 11.72
N VAL A 225 23.06 26.36 10.91
CA VAL A 225 24.25 26.97 10.28
C VAL A 225 23.84 28.11 9.35
N PHE A 226 22.83 27.90 8.50
CA PHE A 226 22.31 28.94 7.61
C PHE A 226 21.70 30.11 8.36
N ASP A 227 20.87 29.82 9.36
CA ASP A 227 20.21 30.83 10.19
C ASP A 227 21.25 31.71 10.89
N ILE A 228 22.20 31.11 11.60
CA ILE A 228 23.28 31.86 12.27
C ILE A 228 24.07 32.73 11.28
N THR A 229 24.38 32.20 10.09
CA THR A 229 25.13 32.92 9.05
C THR A 229 24.34 34.12 8.51
N ILE A 230 23.04 33.94 8.25
CA ILE A 230 22.13 35.00 7.80
C ILE A 230 21.96 36.06 8.89
N GLY A 231 21.68 35.64 10.13
CA GLY A 231 21.56 36.53 11.29
C GLY A 231 22.82 37.36 11.52
N ALA A 232 24.01 36.75 11.44
CA ALA A 232 25.29 37.44 11.55
C ALA A 232 25.51 38.47 10.42
N THR A 233 25.19 38.09 9.17
CA THR A 233 25.30 38.97 8.00
C THR A 233 24.37 40.18 8.12
N ILE A 234 23.11 39.95 8.49
CA ILE A 234 22.12 41.01 8.72
C ILE A 234 22.59 41.95 9.85
N HIS A 235 23.09 41.40 10.96
CA HIS A 235 23.62 42.20 12.06
C HIS A 235 24.77 43.12 11.60
N PHE A 236 25.72 42.57 10.84
CA PHE A 236 26.86 43.34 10.33
C PHE A 236 26.43 44.46 9.38
N LEU A 237 25.50 44.19 8.45
CA LEU A 237 24.97 45.19 7.52
C LEU A 237 24.23 46.33 8.24
N ILE A 238 23.40 46.01 9.24
CA ILE A 238 22.68 47.01 10.05
C ILE A 238 23.66 47.86 10.85
N LYS A 239 24.70 47.26 11.44
CA LYS A 239 25.73 47.98 12.20
C LYS A 239 26.53 48.91 11.30
N ARG A 240 26.85 48.49 10.07
CA ARG A 240 27.57 49.29 9.07
C ARG A 240 26.76 50.49 8.57
N LYS A 241 25.44 50.36 8.39
CA LYS A 241 24.55 51.49 8.01
C LYS A 241 24.33 52.52 9.11
N LYS A 242 24.65 52.20 10.36
CA LYS A 242 24.50 53.10 11.52
C LYS A 242 25.78 53.87 11.89
N ARG A 243 26.91 53.52 11.29
CA ARG A 243 28.15 54.31 11.31
C ARG A 243 28.17 55.21 10.08
#